data_AF-A0A9D1TFJ2-F1
#
_entry.id   AF-A0A9D1TFJ2-F1
#
_cell.length_a   1.000
_cell.length_b   1.000
_cell.length_c   1.000
_cell.angle_alpha   90.00
_cell.angle_beta   90.00
_cell.angle_gamma   90.00
#
_symmetry.space_group_name_H-M   'P 1'
#
loop_
_entity.id
_entity.type
_entity.pdbx_description
1 polymer ?
#
loop_
_entity_poly.entity_id
_entity_poly.type
_entity_poly.pdbx_seq_one_letter_code
_entity_poly.pdbx_strand_id
1 'polypeptide(L)'
;MEKKEGGMKSMTPAEAGRILGISPKADMEQIKKQYRRLMHQFHPDVSGSSKTSYRYSVQEINLAYAVLKKSLSDPEVSLSSGEKKRPFSKNLHWDAPLNQHAWIEREILHYAEDYEGNVIGNFTIARGKYLWTTEEDFPLFLLSIYRCGQELLDEIDAELEREENSALRLRFQPQLTYLLAQQFMDSTALLKKLAKKISPGEEENGIYYLPAMLEVTGGFSKLKEEESLFPSRLKDHRLYLKNRARQELGYLSFSDDRFYYIVIPLFEQRRVLVKIKAAQSPASSRKRNLSRYHSLHLWLKFAPKTEKQLLENLNLQIRQLLEIYRQ
;
A
#
# COMPACT_ATOMS: atom_id res chain seq x y z
N MET A 1 63.18 -13.16 5.55
CA MET A 1 62.17 -14.24 5.47
C MET A 1 60.87 -13.64 4.95
N GLU A 2 60.33 -14.30 3.93
CA GLU A 2 59.22 -13.88 3.09
C GLU A 2 57.86 -13.87 3.78
N LYS A 3 56.98 -13.01 3.23
CA LYS A 3 55.51 -13.04 3.12
C LYS A 3 54.70 -14.02 3.97
N LYS A 4 53.57 -13.51 4.48
CA LYS A 4 52.24 -13.98 4.05
C LYS A 4 51.21 -12.85 4.17
N GLU A 5 50.98 -12.14 3.07
CA GLU A 5 49.76 -11.37 2.84
C GLU A 5 48.58 -12.36 2.75
N GLY A 6 47.66 -12.28 3.71
CA GLY A 6 46.38 -12.96 3.64
C GLY A 6 45.45 -12.23 2.68
N GLY A 7 45.54 -12.54 1.39
CA GLY A 7 44.64 -12.04 0.37
C GLY A 7 43.18 -12.40 0.67
N MET A 8 42.34 -11.38 0.84
CA MET A 8 40.90 -11.49 0.98
C MET A 8 40.34 -11.92 -0.40
N LYS A 9 40.03 -13.22 -0.56
CA LYS A 9 39.41 -13.76 -1.79
C LYS A 9 38.09 -13.02 -2.05
N SER A 10 38.00 -12.26 -3.14
CA SER A 10 36.71 -11.74 -3.62
C SER A 10 35.90 -12.89 -4.23
N MET A 11 34.75 -13.21 -3.66
CA MET A 11 33.81 -14.21 -4.17
C MET A 11 33.18 -13.73 -5.49
N THR A 12 33.28 -14.54 -6.55
CA THR A 12 32.65 -14.22 -7.85
C THR A 12 31.15 -14.53 -7.85
N PRO A 13 30.32 -13.90 -8.70
CA PRO A 13 28.89 -14.23 -8.81
C PRO A 13 28.61 -15.71 -9.14
N ALA A 14 29.49 -16.36 -9.91
CA ALA A 14 29.40 -17.78 -10.23
C ALA A 14 29.73 -18.70 -9.03
N GLU A 15 30.59 -18.26 -8.11
CA GLU A 15 30.83 -18.94 -6.84
C GLU A 15 29.68 -18.72 -5.86
N ALA A 16 29.14 -17.50 -5.81
CA ALA A 16 27.97 -17.19 -5.00
C ALA A 16 26.73 -18.01 -5.41
N GLY A 17 26.50 -18.19 -6.72
CA GLY A 17 25.45 -19.07 -7.23
C GLY A 17 25.64 -20.54 -6.80
N ARG A 18 26.89 -21.04 -6.80
CA ARG A 18 27.21 -22.39 -6.31
C ARG A 18 27.00 -22.55 -4.81
N ILE A 19 27.21 -21.50 -4.03
CA ILE A 19 27.03 -21.49 -2.57
C ILE A 19 25.55 -21.45 -2.17
N LEU A 20 24.69 -20.78 -2.94
CA LEU A 20 23.25 -20.83 -2.73
C LEU A 20 22.57 -22.03 -3.44
N GLY A 21 23.29 -22.73 -4.32
CA GLY A 21 22.76 -23.88 -5.07
C GLY A 21 21.76 -23.48 -6.16
N ILE A 22 21.98 -22.34 -6.81
CA ILE A 22 21.11 -21.75 -7.84
C ILE A 22 21.83 -21.63 -9.17
N SER A 23 21.05 -21.64 -10.25
CA SER A 23 21.56 -21.46 -11.60
C SER A 23 22.10 -20.03 -11.80
N PRO A 24 23.15 -19.82 -12.61
CA PRO A 24 23.66 -18.49 -12.95
C PRO A 24 22.64 -17.56 -13.64
N LYS A 25 21.50 -18.10 -14.10
CA LYS A 25 20.38 -17.36 -14.71
C LYS A 25 19.18 -17.17 -13.77
N ALA A 26 19.33 -17.50 -12.48
CA ALA A 26 18.24 -17.39 -11.52
C ALA A 26 17.84 -15.91 -11.31
N ASP A 27 16.54 -15.66 -11.22
CA ASP A 27 16.01 -14.33 -10.92
C ASP A 27 16.17 -13.97 -9.42
N MET A 28 15.93 -12.69 -9.09
CA MET A 28 16.05 -12.22 -7.71
C MET A 28 15.07 -12.88 -6.74
N GLU A 29 13.90 -13.35 -7.20
CA GLU A 29 12.92 -14.02 -6.36
C GLU A 29 13.41 -15.43 -5.97
N GLN A 30 13.98 -16.15 -6.93
CA GLN A 30 14.60 -17.46 -6.73
C GLN A 30 15.82 -17.35 -5.81
N ILE A 31 16.65 -16.31 -5.99
CA ILE A 31 17.80 -16.03 -5.10
C ILE A 31 17.32 -15.79 -3.67
N LYS A 32 16.31 -14.94 -3.46
CA LYS A 32 15.74 -14.65 -2.14
C LYS A 32 15.09 -15.88 -1.50
N LYS A 33 14.32 -16.64 -2.27
CA LYS A 33 13.64 -17.86 -1.81
C LYS A 33 14.65 -18.88 -1.31
N GLN A 34 15.70 -19.12 -2.10
CA GLN A 34 16.73 -20.08 -1.74
C GLN A 34 17.59 -19.61 -0.56
N TYR A 35 17.94 -18.32 -0.51
CA TYR A 35 18.63 -17.74 0.63
C TYR A 35 17.82 -17.89 1.93
N ARG A 36 16.52 -17.56 1.91
CA ARG A 36 15.62 -17.76 3.07
C ARG A 36 15.57 -19.23 3.50
N ARG A 37 15.43 -20.15 2.55
CA ARG A 37 15.44 -21.60 2.82
C ARG A 37 16.71 -22.04 3.54
N LEU A 38 17.88 -21.60 3.07
CA LEU A 38 19.17 -21.95 3.66
C LEU A 38 19.34 -21.33 5.06
N MET A 39 18.91 -20.09 5.25
CA MET A 39 18.97 -19.46 6.57
C MET A 39 18.04 -20.16 7.58
N HIS A 40 16.83 -20.52 7.19
CA HIS A 40 15.93 -21.28 8.08
C HIS A 40 16.43 -22.67 8.44
N GLN A 41 17.23 -23.32 7.58
CA GLN A 41 17.75 -24.67 7.83
C GLN A 41 19.06 -24.67 8.62
N PHE A 42 19.90 -23.64 8.46
CA PHE A 42 21.28 -23.65 8.94
C PHE A 42 21.64 -22.48 9.86
N HIS A 43 20.70 -21.58 10.19
CA HIS A 43 20.97 -20.50 11.15
C HIS A 43 21.32 -21.09 12.54
N PRO A 44 22.34 -20.55 13.24
CA PRO A 44 22.81 -21.08 14.53
C PRO A 44 21.74 -21.12 15.63
N ASP A 45 20.67 -20.34 15.51
CA ASP A 45 19.56 -20.31 16.48
C ASP A 45 18.49 -21.39 16.24
N VAL A 46 18.57 -22.16 15.15
CA VAL A 46 17.61 -23.24 14.85
C VAL A 46 18.02 -24.48 15.64
N SER A 47 17.38 -24.68 16.79
CA SER A 47 17.59 -25.83 17.68
C SER A 47 16.95 -27.09 17.10
N GLY A 48 17.62 -27.71 16.13
CA GLY A 48 17.13 -28.94 15.48
C GLY A 48 18.17 -29.54 14.56
N SER A 49 19.13 -30.28 15.12
CA SER A 49 20.15 -31.01 14.36
C SER A 49 19.53 -32.09 13.48
N SER A 50 19.31 -31.78 12.19
CA SER A 50 19.31 -32.82 11.16
C SER A 50 20.69 -32.81 10.50
N LYS A 51 21.37 -33.96 10.51
CA LYS A 51 22.71 -34.18 9.94
C LYS A 51 22.69 -34.09 8.40
N THR A 52 22.22 -32.98 7.84
CA THR A 52 22.53 -32.59 6.47
C THR A 52 23.63 -31.55 6.55
N SER A 53 24.88 -32.01 6.42
CA SER A 53 26.02 -31.11 6.33
C SER A 53 25.90 -30.32 5.03
N TYR A 54 25.34 -29.12 5.10
CA TYR A 54 25.51 -28.19 4.00
C TYR A 54 26.98 -27.80 3.91
N ARG A 55 27.52 -27.77 2.70
CA ARG A 55 28.96 -27.61 2.45
C ARG A 55 29.49 -26.24 2.87
N TYR A 56 28.60 -25.26 3.06
CA TYR A 56 28.94 -23.86 3.29
C TYR A 56 28.35 -23.36 4.61
N SER A 57 29.12 -22.53 5.31
CA SER A 57 28.73 -21.86 6.55
C SER A 57 27.69 -20.75 6.31
N VAL A 58 26.97 -20.35 7.36
CA VAL A 58 26.03 -19.22 7.33
C VAL A 58 26.72 -17.92 6.87
N GLN A 59 27.99 -17.73 7.22
CA GLN A 59 28.77 -16.58 6.77
C GLN A 59 28.98 -16.59 5.24
N GLU A 60 29.28 -17.76 4.67
CA GLU A 60 29.42 -17.93 3.22
C GLU A 60 28.08 -17.77 2.49
N ILE A 61 26.98 -18.24 3.08
CA ILE A 61 25.61 -18.06 2.55
C ILE A 61 25.23 -16.58 2.50
N ASN A 62 25.49 -15.83 3.58
CA ASN A 62 25.26 -14.39 3.64
C ASN A 62 26.11 -13.63 2.61
N LEU A 63 27.39 -14.00 2.48
CA LEU A 63 28.30 -13.39 1.52
C LEU A 63 27.85 -13.66 0.08
N ALA A 64 27.42 -14.88 -0.21
CA ALA A 64 26.91 -15.26 -1.53
C ALA A 64 25.65 -14.48 -1.92
N TYR A 65 24.69 -14.33 -0.99
CA TYR A 65 23.49 -13.51 -1.23
C TYR A 65 23.85 -12.04 -1.48
N ALA A 66 24.77 -11.47 -0.72
CA ALA A 66 25.22 -10.09 -0.90
C ALA A 66 25.86 -9.86 -2.28
N VAL A 67 26.71 -10.79 -2.74
CA VAL A 67 27.36 -10.72 -4.06
C VAL A 67 26.33 -10.79 -5.18
N LEU A 68 25.36 -11.72 -5.10
CA LEU A 68 24.32 -11.88 -6.12
C LEU A 68 23.35 -10.70 -6.17
N LYS A 69 22.96 -10.18 -4.99
CA LYS A 69 22.15 -8.97 -4.89
C LYS A 69 22.86 -7.77 -5.52
N LYS A 70 24.17 -7.64 -5.29
CA LYS A 70 25.00 -6.56 -5.88
C LYS A 70 25.20 -6.73 -7.38
N SER A 71 25.32 -7.95 -7.91
CA SER A 71 25.47 -8.18 -9.35
C SER A 71 24.20 -7.91 -10.16
N LEU A 72 23.03 -7.94 -9.52
CA LEU A 72 21.73 -7.67 -10.14
C LEU A 72 21.24 -6.24 -9.89
N SER A 73 21.98 -5.46 -9.11
CA SER A 73 21.76 -4.02 -8.91
C SER A 73 22.73 -3.28 -9.84
N ASP A 74 22.23 -2.43 -10.75
CA ASP A 74 23.07 -1.67 -11.70
C ASP A 74 24.21 -0.90 -11.01
N PRO A 75 25.40 -0.77 -11.63
CA PRO A 75 26.58 -0.15 -11.03
C PRO A 75 26.54 1.38 -10.90
N GLU A 76 25.40 2.04 -11.14
CA GLU A 76 25.33 3.51 -11.20
C GLU A 76 24.72 4.21 -9.96
N VAL A 77 24.74 3.57 -8.79
CA VAL A 77 24.60 4.29 -7.52
C VAL A 77 25.53 3.69 -6.48
N SER A 78 26.75 4.21 -6.40
CA SER A 78 27.61 3.99 -5.24
C SER A 78 28.18 5.34 -4.80
N LEU A 79 27.83 5.75 -3.58
CA LEU A 79 28.78 5.98 -2.48
C LEU A 79 28.27 7.10 -1.55
N SER A 80 27.54 6.70 -0.50
CA SER A 80 27.85 7.19 0.84
C SER A 80 27.28 6.22 1.86
N SER A 81 28.14 5.45 2.51
CA SER A 81 28.03 5.11 3.93
C SER A 81 29.20 4.21 4.34
N GLY A 82 30.17 4.80 5.02
CA GLY A 82 31.05 4.06 5.90
C GLY A 82 30.25 3.66 7.14
N GLU A 83 29.69 2.45 7.15
CA GLU A 83 29.02 1.91 8.33
C GLU A 83 30.05 1.38 9.33
N LYS A 84 30.27 2.16 10.39
CA LYS A 84 30.73 1.62 11.67
C LYS A 84 29.68 0.60 12.13
N LYS A 85 30.11 -0.64 12.37
CA LYS A 85 29.32 -1.72 12.96
C LYS A 85 28.55 -1.20 14.18
N ARG A 86 27.24 -1.02 14.06
CA ARG A 86 26.35 -0.83 15.21
C ARG A 86 25.97 -2.20 15.75
N PRO A 87 25.98 -2.40 17.09
CA PRO A 87 25.58 -3.68 17.67
C PRO A 87 24.11 -3.93 17.35
N PHE A 88 23.79 -5.20 17.14
CA PHE A 88 22.46 -5.72 16.85
C PHE A 88 21.54 -5.52 18.09
N SER A 89 21.05 -4.29 18.31
CA SER A 89 20.06 -4.01 19.35
C SER A 89 18.66 -4.04 18.75
N LYS A 90 17.85 -4.98 19.25
CA LYS A 90 16.43 -5.17 19.02
C LYS A 90 15.65 -3.85 19.12
N ASN A 91 15.20 -3.34 17.97
CA ASN A 91 13.96 -2.60 17.75
C ASN A 91 13.85 -2.39 16.23
N LEU A 92 12.90 -3.05 15.57
CA LEU A 92 12.42 -2.58 14.27
C LEU A 92 11.71 -1.24 14.54
N HIS A 93 12.48 -0.15 14.60
CA HIS A 93 11.90 1.16 14.83
C HIS A 93 11.20 1.60 13.54
N TRP A 94 9.88 1.45 13.49
CA TRP A 94 9.06 2.01 12.42
C TRP A 94 9.17 3.54 12.48
N ASP A 95 9.61 4.17 11.40
CA ASP A 95 9.99 5.60 11.35
C ASP A 95 9.13 6.42 10.39
N ALA A 96 7.95 5.91 10.02
CA ALA A 96 7.00 6.64 9.20
C ALA A 96 6.55 7.97 9.87
N PRO A 97 6.12 8.98 9.11
CA PRO A 97 5.63 10.23 9.67
C PRO A 97 4.43 10.02 10.60
N LEU A 98 4.32 10.83 11.65
CA LEU A 98 3.25 10.74 12.64
C LEU A 98 2.14 11.79 12.39
N ASN A 99 0.88 11.38 12.55
CA ASN A 99 -0.24 12.29 12.74
C ASN A 99 -0.64 12.32 14.22
N GLN A 100 -0.11 13.28 14.98
CA GLN A 100 -0.40 13.42 16.42
C GLN A 100 -1.89 13.63 16.71
N HIS A 101 -2.63 14.19 15.74
CA HIS A 101 -4.05 14.51 15.85
C HIS A 101 -4.99 13.36 15.45
N ALA A 102 -4.47 12.19 15.04
CA ALA A 102 -5.31 11.03 14.76
C ALA A 102 -6.07 10.60 16.03
N TRP A 103 -7.28 10.05 15.86
CA TRP A 103 -8.16 9.73 16.98
C TRP A 103 -7.55 8.67 17.91
N ILE A 104 -7.02 7.60 17.32
CA ILE A 104 -6.50 6.41 18.01
C ILE A 104 -5.12 6.05 17.46
N GLU A 105 -4.34 5.28 18.22
CA GLU A 105 -3.13 4.63 17.71
C GLU A 105 -3.48 3.36 16.94
N ARG A 106 -2.72 3.05 15.90
CA ARG A 106 -2.93 1.84 15.12
C ARG A 106 -1.74 0.90 15.21
N GLU A 107 -1.99 -0.38 15.00
CA GLU A 107 -0.93 -1.38 14.85
C GLU A 107 -0.27 -1.24 13.47
N ILE A 108 1.04 -1.45 13.39
CA ILE A 108 1.75 -1.68 12.13
C ILE A 108 1.94 -3.18 12.00
N LEU A 109 1.35 -3.76 10.97
CA LEU A 109 1.32 -5.21 10.78
C LEU A 109 2.35 -5.63 9.73
N HIS A 110 2.91 -6.83 9.93
CA HIS A 110 3.77 -7.49 8.95
C HIS A 110 3.31 -8.92 8.73
N TYR A 111 3.45 -9.44 7.51
CA TYR A 111 3.12 -10.84 7.23
C TYR A 111 4.06 -11.78 7.97
N ALA A 112 3.50 -12.80 8.59
CA ALA A 112 4.24 -13.99 8.96
C ALA A 112 4.28 -14.90 7.72
N GLU A 113 5.47 -15.17 7.21
CA GLU A 113 5.70 -16.07 6.08
C GLU A 113 6.29 -17.40 6.56
N ASP A 114 5.92 -18.50 5.92
CA ASP A 114 6.62 -19.77 6.07
C ASP A 114 7.94 -19.79 5.27
N TYR A 115 8.65 -20.91 5.30
CA TYR A 115 9.93 -21.08 4.60
C TYR A 115 9.82 -21.06 3.07
N GLU A 116 8.61 -21.22 2.52
CA GLU A 116 8.34 -21.13 1.08
C GLU A 116 7.94 -19.72 0.65
N GLY A 117 7.64 -18.83 1.62
CA GLY A 117 7.11 -17.49 1.41
C GLY A 117 5.58 -17.43 1.41
N ASN A 118 4.89 -18.48 1.84
CA ASN A 118 3.43 -18.45 1.96
C ASN A 118 3.05 -17.68 3.23
N VAL A 119 2.06 -16.80 3.12
CA VAL A 119 1.54 -16.04 4.26
C VAL A 119 0.74 -16.97 5.18
N ILE A 120 1.22 -17.14 6.42
CA ILE A 120 0.58 -17.95 7.46
C ILE A 120 -0.15 -17.09 8.50
N GLY A 121 0.07 -15.77 8.49
CA GLY A 121 -0.59 -14.84 9.41
C GLY A 121 -0.02 -13.43 9.31
N ASN A 122 -0.30 -12.61 10.32
CA ASN A 122 0.31 -11.31 10.53
C ASN A 122 0.65 -11.10 12.01
N PHE A 123 1.63 -10.25 12.29
CA PHE A 123 2.00 -9.86 13.64
C PHE A 123 2.32 -8.36 13.69
N THR A 124 2.19 -7.78 14.88
CA THR A 124 2.42 -6.36 15.12
C THR A 124 3.91 -6.08 15.29
N ILE A 125 4.44 -5.15 14.50
CA ILE A 125 5.86 -4.71 14.57
C ILE A 125 6.04 -3.35 15.24
N ALA A 126 4.98 -2.53 15.29
CA ALA A 126 4.94 -1.26 16.00
C ALA A 126 3.49 -0.87 16.31
N ARG A 127 3.29 0.10 17.22
CA ARG A 127 2.00 0.76 17.46
C ARG A 127 2.23 2.25 17.56
N GLY A 128 1.33 3.05 16.98
CA GLY A 128 1.40 4.50 17.05
C GLY A 128 0.55 5.18 15.98
N LYS A 129 0.60 6.51 15.92
CA LYS A 129 -0.19 7.30 14.97
C LYS A 129 0.51 7.50 13.62
N TYR A 130 1.10 6.43 13.08
CA TYR A 130 1.93 6.50 11.88
C TYR A 130 1.09 6.60 10.61
N LEU A 131 1.41 7.58 9.75
CA LEU A 131 0.87 7.66 8.40
C LEU A 131 1.26 6.43 7.60
N TRP A 132 0.38 6.02 6.69
CA TRP A 132 0.66 4.97 5.73
C TRP A 132 1.72 5.44 4.73
N THR A 133 2.69 4.55 4.46
CA THR A 133 3.68 4.72 3.41
C THR A 133 3.68 3.48 2.52
N THR A 134 4.30 3.57 1.34
CA THR A 134 4.43 2.44 0.42
C THR A 134 5.34 1.31 0.94
N GLU A 135 5.94 1.46 2.11
CA GLU A 135 6.71 0.41 2.79
C GLU A 135 5.80 -0.54 3.59
N GLU A 136 4.58 -0.10 3.90
CA GLU A 136 3.54 -0.92 4.51
C GLU A 136 2.59 -1.45 3.44
N ASP A 137 2.33 -2.77 3.45
CA ASP A 137 1.35 -3.36 2.55
C ASP A 137 -0.05 -2.81 2.81
N PHE A 138 -0.70 -2.33 1.76
CA PHE A 138 -1.99 -1.64 1.88
C PHE A 138 -3.12 -2.52 2.47
N PRO A 139 -3.22 -3.84 2.19
CA PRO A 139 -4.20 -4.69 2.86
C PRO A 139 -3.98 -4.80 4.38
N LEU A 140 -2.72 -4.83 4.83
CA LEU A 140 -2.37 -4.85 6.25
C LEU A 140 -2.70 -3.51 6.92
N PHE A 141 -2.47 -2.40 6.22
CA PHE A 141 -2.93 -1.09 6.66
C PHE A 141 -4.45 -1.05 6.85
N LEU A 142 -5.23 -1.47 5.85
CA LEU A 142 -6.69 -1.50 5.96
C LEU A 142 -7.18 -2.40 7.10
N LEU A 143 -6.54 -3.56 7.29
CA LEU A 143 -6.83 -4.46 8.42
C LEU A 143 -6.58 -3.76 9.77
N SER A 144 -5.46 -3.05 9.90
CA SER A 144 -5.14 -2.28 11.09
C SER A 144 -6.17 -1.19 11.38
N ILE A 145 -6.57 -0.42 10.36
CA ILE A 145 -7.62 0.61 10.52
C ILE A 145 -8.97 0.00 10.87
N TYR A 146 -9.32 -1.13 10.27
CA TYR A 146 -10.54 -1.85 10.60
C TYR A 146 -10.54 -2.29 12.08
N ARG A 147 -9.42 -2.84 12.58
CA ARG A 147 -9.26 -3.19 14.01
C ARG A 147 -9.42 -1.97 14.93
N CYS A 148 -8.86 -0.82 14.56
CA CYS A 148 -9.08 0.42 15.31
C CYS A 148 -10.57 0.80 15.37
N GLY A 149 -11.31 0.62 14.28
CA GLY A 149 -12.76 0.80 14.27
C GLY A 149 -13.47 -0.15 15.22
N GLN A 150 -13.08 -1.44 15.22
CA GLN A 150 -13.66 -2.44 16.13
C GLN A 150 -13.38 -2.09 17.59
N GLU A 151 -12.13 -1.75 17.93
CA GLU A 151 -11.70 -1.36 19.28
C GLU A 151 -12.59 -0.23 19.84
N LEU A 152 -12.86 0.81 19.03
CA LEU A 152 -13.73 1.91 19.44
C LEU A 152 -15.19 1.50 19.65
N LEU A 153 -15.73 0.58 18.86
CA LEU A 153 -17.10 0.08 19.05
C LEU A 153 -17.19 -0.90 20.23
N ASP A 154 -16.16 -1.73 20.43
CA ASP A 154 -16.02 -2.64 21.56
C ASP A 154 -15.97 -1.85 22.89
N GLU A 155 -15.22 -0.75 22.94
CA GLU A 155 -15.18 0.15 24.09
C GLU A 155 -16.57 0.72 24.41
N ILE A 156 -17.31 1.16 23.40
CA ILE A 156 -18.67 1.70 23.59
C ILE A 156 -19.64 0.62 24.07
N ASP A 157 -19.61 -0.55 23.46
CA ASP A 157 -20.49 -1.67 23.85
C ASP A 157 -20.20 -2.09 25.30
N ALA A 158 -18.93 -2.17 25.68
CA ALA A 158 -18.51 -2.47 27.04
C ALA A 158 -18.95 -1.39 28.05
N GLU A 159 -18.80 -0.11 27.71
CA GLU A 159 -19.25 1.01 28.56
C GLU A 159 -20.78 1.03 28.77
N LEU A 160 -21.55 0.56 27.79
CA LEU A 160 -23.01 0.49 27.85
C LEU A 160 -23.54 -0.85 28.36
N GLU A 161 -22.65 -1.79 28.72
CA GLU A 161 -23.00 -3.18 29.05
C GLU A 161 -23.90 -3.83 27.98
N ARG A 162 -23.68 -3.46 26.71
CA ARG A 162 -24.48 -3.88 25.56
C ARG A 162 -23.86 -5.13 24.94
N GLU A 163 -24.68 -6.16 24.68
CA GLU A 163 -24.25 -7.30 23.87
C GLU A 163 -23.97 -6.87 22.42
N GLU A 164 -22.98 -7.49 21.80
CA GLU A 164 -22.56 -7.17 20.44
C GLU A 164 -23.72 -7.29 19.45
N ASN A 165 -24.16 -6.15 18.90
CA ASN A 165 -25.16 -6.11 17.84
C ASN A 165 -24.50 -6.05 16.46
N SER A 166 -24.32 -7.21 15.83
CA SER A 166 -23.70 -7.33 14.51
C SER A 166 -24.41 -6.48 13.44
N ALA A 167 -25.74 -6.41 13.43
CA ALA A 167 -26.49 -5.64 12.45
C ALA A 167 -26.30 -4.13 12.61
N LEU A 168 -26.21 -3.64 13.85
CA LEU A 168 -25.86 -2.25 14.13
C LEU A 168 -24.42 -1.97 13.71
N ARG A 169 -23.46 -2.81 14.13
CA ARG A 169 -22.03 -2.65 13.79
C ARG A 169 -21.80 -2.60 12.29
N LEU A 170 -22.46 -3.45 11.51
CA LEU A 170 -22.36 -3.44 10.04
C LEU A 170 -22.76 -2.11 9.39
N ARG A 171 -23.57 -1.28 10.07
CA ARG A 171 -23.96 0.05 9.58
C ARG A 171 -22.91 1.13 9.88
N PHE A 172 -22.14 1.00 10.97
CA PHE A 172 -21.22 2.03 11.44
C PHE A 172 -19.76 1.71 11.11
N GLN A 173 -19.37 0.44 11.21
CA GLN A 173 -17.99 -0.02 11.04
C GLN A 173 -17.36 0.44 9.71
N PRO A 174 -18.03 0.34 8.54
CA PRO A 174 -17.43 0.78 7.28
C PRO A 174 -17.19 2.29 7.23
N GLN A 175 -18.14 3.08 7.75
CA GLN A 175 -18.05 4.53 7.80
C GLN A 175 -16.93 4.98 8.74
N LEU A 176 -16.83 4.36 9.92
CA LEU A 176 -15.79 4.63 10.89
C LEU A 176 -14.41 4.27 10.34
N THR A 177 -14.27 3.08 9.74
CA THR A 177 -13.02 2.62 9.10
C THR A 177 -12.58 3.60 8.00
N TYR A 178 -13.51 4.10 7.19
CA TYR A 178 -13.20 5.06 6.14
C TYR A 178 -12.70 6.40 6.71
N LEU A 179 -13.36 6.94 7.74
CA LEU A 179 -12.94 8.19 8.38
C LEU A 179 -11.57 8.05 9.07
N LEU A 180 -11.34 6.94 9.78
CA LEU A 180 -10.05 6.64 10.41
C LEU A 180 -8.94 6.52 9.36
N ALA A 181 -9.18 5.82 8.25
CA ALA A 181 -8.18 5.66 7.18
C ALA A 181 -7.71 7.01 6.64
N GLN A 182 -8.61 7.99 6.50
CA GLN A 182 -8.25 9.35 6.07
C GLN A 182 -7.29 10.06 7.04
N GLN A 183 -7.31 9.74 8.34
CA GLN A 183 -6.37 10.33 9.30
C GLN A 183 -4.94 9.83 9.10
N PHE A 184 -4.78 8.66 8.49
CA PHE A 184 -3.48 8.02 8.27
C PHE A 184 -2.99 8.09 6.82
N MET A 185 -3.75 8.72 5.92
CA MET A 185 -3.40 8.82 4.51
C MET A 185 -3.17 10.29 4.14
N ASP A 186 -1.92 10.68 3.85
CA ASP A 186 -1.65 11.99 3.23
C ASP A 186 -2.01 11.92 1.74
N SER A 187 -3.28 12.15 1.41
CA SER A 187 -3.78 12.09 0.03
C SER A 187 -3.01 13.03 -0.93
N THR A 188 -2.44 14.12 -0.43
CA THR A 188 -1.72 15.10 -1.28
C THR A 188 -0.35 14.55 -1.68
N ALA A 189 0.43 14.11 -0.70
CA ALA A 189 1.73 13.50 -0.95
C ALA A 189 1.60 12.17 -1.71
N LEU A 190 0.60 11.34 -1.34
CA LEU A 190 0.37 10.05 -1.98
C LEU A 190 -0.09 10.19 -3.43
N LEU A 191 -0.95 11.15 -3.76
CA LEU A 191 -1.32 11.40 -5.16
C LEU A 191 -0.09 11.79 -5.98
N LYS A 192 0.77 12.67 -5.44
CA LYS A 192 2.03 13.08 -6.10
C LYS A 192 2.97 11.90 -6.35
N LYS A 193 3.02 10.95 -5.41
CA LYS A 193 3.91 9.77 -5.46
C LYS A 193 3.39 8.67 -6.39
N LEU A 194 2.07 8.41 -6.37
CA LEU A 194 1.49 7.24 -7.03
C LEU A 194 0.90 7.54 -8.42
N ALA A 195 0.50 8.78 -8.69
CA ALA A 195 -0.08 9.14 -9.99
C ALA A 195 1.00 9.54 -11.00
N LYS A 196 0.72 9.33 -12.29
CA LYS A 196 1.61 9.78 -13.37
C LYS A 196 1.47 11.29 -13.56
N LYS A 197 2.55 12.05 -13.38
CA LYS A 197 2.58 13.49 -13.69
C LYS A 197 2.67 13.70 -15.21
N ILE A 198 1.77 14.50 -15.78
CA ILE A 198 1.70 14.73 -17.24
C ILE A 198 2.31 16.08 -17.66
N SER A 199 2.26 17.10 -16.82
CA SER A 199 2.78 18.44 -17.16
C SER A 199 4.08 18.72 -16.41
N PRO A 200 5.22 18.89 -17.10
CA PRO A 200 6.52 19.18 -16.47
C PRO A 200 6.76 20.68 -16.23
N GLY A 201 5.82 21.57 -16.59
CA GLY A 201 5.95 23.01 -16.35
C GLY A 201 5.95 23.35 -14.86
N GLU A 202 6.89 24.20 -14.48
CA GLU A 202 7.18 24.70 -13.13
C GLU A 202 5.93 25.21 -12.40
N GLU A 203 5.31 24.37 -11.56
CA GLU A 203 4.43 24.79 -10.47
C GLU A 203 4.03 23.57 -9.62
N GLU A 204 3.78 23.78 -8.32
CA GLU A 204 3.15 22.81 -7.41
C GLU A 204 1.79 22.27 -7.90
N ASN A 205 1.23 22.86 -8.96
CA ASN A 205 -0.08 22.60 -9.56
C ASN A 205 -0.04 21.72 -10.83
N GLY A 206 0.88 20.78 -10.90
CA GLY A 206 0.95 19.79 -11.99
C GLY A 206 -0.37 19.02 -12.20
N ILE A 207 -0.61 18.57 -13.43
CA ILE A 207 -1.73 17.67 -13.77
C ILE A 207 -1.29 16.23 -13.53
N TYR A 208 -2.06 15.52 -12.70
CA TYR A 208 -1.87 14.10 -12.37
C TYR A 208 -2.84 13.26 -13.18
N TYR A 209 -2.37 12.11 -13.65
CA TYR A 209 -3.14 11.15 -14.42
C TYR A 209 -3.22 9.80 -13.76
N LEU A 210 -4.42 9.23 -13.83
CA LEU A 210 -4.75 7.92 -13.30
C LEU A 210 -5.60 7.15 -14.32
N PRO A 211 -5.30 5.86 -14.58
CA PRO A 211 -6.29 4.98 -15.19
C PRO A 211 -7.43 4.76 -14.19
N ALA A 212 -8.67 4.87 -14.65
CA ALA A 212 -9.85 4.64 -13.84
C ALA A 212 -10.89 3.85 -14.65
N MET A 213 -12.01 3.52 -14.01
CA MET A 213 -13.10 2.78 -14.63
C MET A 213 -14.44 3.43 -14.25
N LEU A 214 -15.42 3.33 -15.14
CA LEU A 214 -16.83 3.55 -14.85
C LEU A 214 -17.44 2.20 -14.51
N GLU A 215 -17.93 2.05 -13.28
CA GLU A 215 -18.82 0.94 -12.94
C GLU A 215 -20.26 1.35 -13.25
N VAL A 216 -20.85 0.69 -14.24
CA VAL A 216 -22.17 1.03 -14.77
C VAL A 216 -23.27 0.56 -13.84
N THR A 217 -24.20 1.46 -13.56
CA THR A 217 -25.44 1.14 -12.85
C THR A 217 -26.62 1.19 -13.83
N GLY A 218 -27.36 0.10 -13.96
CA GLY A 218 -28.53 0.00 -14.85
C GLY A 218 -28.21 -0.56 -16.25
N GLY A 219 -29.11 -0.30 -17.21
CA GLY A 219 -29.07 -0.89 -18.56
C GLY A 219 -28.19 -0.16 -19.59
N PHE A 220 -27.33 0.77 -19.17
CA PHE A 220 -26.46 1.50 -20.08
C PHE A 220 -25.39 0.56 -20.65
N SER A 221 -25.25 0.52 -21.98
CA SER A 221 -24.45 -0.51 -22.65
C SER A 221 -23.25 0.01 -23.43
N LYS A 222 -23.15 1.32 -23.71
CA LYS A 222 -22.08 1.82 -24.57
C LYS A 222 -21.71 3.28 -24.32
N LEU A 223 -20.48 3.49 -23.89
CA LEU A 223 -19.83 4.79 -23.83
C LEU A 223 -19.09 5.05 -25.16
N LYS A 224 -19.22 6.26 -25.73
CA LYS A 224 -18.43 6.62 -26.93
C LYS A 224 -17.00 6.94 -26.52
N GLU A 225 -16.06 6.61 -27.39
CA GLU A 225 -14.66 6.94 -27.16
C GLU A 225 -14.45 8.45 -27.02
N GLU A 226 -13.53 8.87 -26.14
CA GLU A 226 -13.22 10.27 -25.84
C GLU A 226 -14.41 11.10 -25.31
N GLU A 227 -15.56 10.46 -25.05
CA GLU A 227 -16.73 11.11 -24.48
C GLU A 227 -16.39 11.68 -23.10
N SER A 228 -16.74 12.95 -22.89
CA SER A 228 -16.49 13.63 -21.63
C SER A 228 -17.55 13.24 -20.61
N LEU A 229 -17.10 12.79 -19.45
CA LEU A 229 -17.94 12.52 -18.29
C LEU A 229 -17.74 13.60 -17.23
N PHE A 230 -18.78 13.82 -16.45
CA PHE A 230 -18.82 14.87 -15.44
C PHE A 230 -19.24 14.29 -14.08
N PRO A 231 -18.69 14.80 -12.98
CA PRO A 231 -19.24 14.56 -11.64
C PRO A 231 -20.74 14.83 -11.58
N SER A 232 -21.50 13.84 -11.10
CA SER A 232 -22.93 13.94 -10.82
C SER A 232 -23.16 14.30 -9.36
N ARG A 233 -22.73 13.42 -8.45
CA ARG A 233 -22.86 13.53 -6.99
C ARG A 233 -21.83 12.63 -6.28
N LEU A 234 -21.52 12.96 -5.04
CA LEU A 234 -20.79 12.07 -4.12
C LEU A 234 -21.80 11.48 -3.15
N LYS A 235 -21.85 10.15 -3.04
CA LYS A 235 -22.69 9.44 -2.07
C LYS A 235 -22.01 8.13 -1.70
N ASP A 236 -22.04 7.76 -0.42
CA ASP A 236 -21.50 6.50 0.09
C ASP A 236 -20.04 6.27 -0.35
N HIS A 237 -19.21 7.33 -0.29
CA HIS A 237 -17.81 7.36 -0.73
C HIS A 237 -17.60 6.95 -2.20
N ARG A 238 -18.58 7.26 -3.05
CA ARG A 238 -18.52 7.01 -4.50
C ARG A 238 -18.85 8.27 -5.27
N LEU A 239 -18.03 8.57 -6.27
CA LEU A 239 -18.28 9.65 -7.22
C LEU A 239 -19.10 9.13 -8.39
N TYR A 240 -20.39 9.48 -8.43
CA TYR A 240 -21.26 9.19 -9.55
C TYR A 240 -20.95 10.08 -10.74
N LEU A 241 -21.07 9.53 -11.95
CA LEU A 241 -20.71 10.17 -13.21
C LEU A 241 -21.92 10.27 -14.14
N LYS A 242 -21.99 11.38 -14.87
CA LYS A 242 -23.01 11.65 -15.88
C LYS A 242 -22.39 12.08 -17.21
N ASN A 243 -23.13 11.86 -18.29
CA ASN A 243 -22.76 12.34 -19.63
C ASN A 243 -23.22 13.78 -19.88
N ARG A 244 -22.97 14.30 -21.09
CA ARG A 244 -23.43 15.64 -21.51
C ARG A 244 -24.95 15.79 -21.54
N ALA A 245 -25.68 14.70 -21.76
CA ALA A 245 -27.15 14.67 -21.70
C ALA A 245 -27.70 14.63 -20.26
N ARG A 246 -26.84 14.76 -19.24
CA ARG A 246 -27.17 14.69 -17.80
C ARG A 246 -27.70 13.34 -17.32
N GLN A 247 -27.52 12.29 -18.11
CA GLN A 247 -27.84 10.92 -17.70
C GLN A 247 -26.74 10.39 -16.78
N GLU A 248 -27.10 9.97 -15.56
CA GLU A 248 -26.19 9.27 -14.64
C GLU A 248 -25.94 7.85 -15.18
N LEU A 249 -24.67 7.49 -15.34
CA LEU A 249 -24.27 6.23 -15.97
C LEU A 249 -23.82 5.18 -14.94
N GLY A 250 -23.36 5.64 -13.78
CA GLY A 250 -22.64 4.80 -12.82
C GLY A 250 -21.70 5.62 -11.95
N TYR A 251 -20.69 4.98 -11.39
CA TYR A 251 -19.71 5.63 -10.52
C TYR A 251 -18.26 5.33 -10.92
N LEU A 252 -17.36 6.23 -10.50
CA LEU A 252 -15.93 6.10 -10.68
C LEU A 252 -15.40 4.96 -9.80
N SER A 253 -14.58 4.10 -10.41
CA SER A 253 -13.89 2.97 -9.78
C SER A 253 -12.43 2.95 -10.20
N PHE A 254 -11.61 2.26 -9.42
CA PHE A 254 -10.17 2.09 -9.62
C PHE A 254 -9.81 0.60 -9.54
N SER A 255 -8.80 0.19 -10.30
CA SER A 255 -8.23 -1.16 -10.21
C SER A 255 -7.25 -1.29 -9.04
N ASP A 256 -6.77 -0.16 -8.53
CA ASP A 256 -5.86 -0.07 -7.39
C ASP A 256 -6.63 0.54 -6.22
N ASP A 257 -6.84 -0.27 -5.18
CA ASP A 257 -7.71 0.05 -4.05
C ASP A 257 -7.25 1.29 -3.27
N ARG A 258 -5.94 1.61 -3.35
CA ARG A 258 -5.36 2.78 -2.69
C ARG A 258 -6.02 4.07 -3.14
N PHE A 259 -6.43 4.15 -4.41
CA PHE A 259 -7.02 5.38 -4.94
C PHE A 259 -8.42 5.68 -4.37
N TYR A 260 -9.14 4.71 -3.82
CA TYR A 260 -10.39 5.02 -3.11
C TYR A 260 -10.13 5.86 -1.84
N TYR A 261 -9.01 5.63 -1.16
CA TYR A 261 -8.63 6.33 0.06
C TYR A 261 -7.76 7.57 -0.18
N ILE A 262 -7.37 7.81 -1.44
CA ILE A 262 -6.62 9.00 -1.85
C ILE A 262 -7.53 9.97 -2.59
N VAL A 263 -8.19 9.49 -3.64
CA VAL A 263 -8.87 10.35 -4.62
C VAL A 263 -10.28 10.73 -4.17
N ILE A 264 -11.05 9.80 -3.57
CA ILE A 264 -12.40 10.10 -3.10
C ILE A 264 -12.37 11.17 -1.98
N PRO A 265 -11.52 11.07 -0.94
CA PRO A 265 -11.38 12.15 0.05
C PRO A 265 -11.05 13.51 -0.57
N LEU A 266 -10.20 13.55 -1.61
CA LEU A 266 -9.87 14.80 -2.30
C LEU A 266 -11.09 15.40 -3.02
N PHE A 267 -12.02 14.57 -3.52
CA PHE A 267 -13.29 15.04 -4.08
C PHE A 267 -14.27 15.51 -3.01
N GLU A 268 -14.41 14.77 -1.92
CA GLU A 268 -15.27 15.12 -0.78
C GLU A 268 -14.85 16.47 -0.19
N GLN A 269 -13.55 16.69 -0.05
CA GLN A 269 -12.95 17.94 0.42
C GLN A 269 -12.85 19.03 -0.67
N ARG A 270 -13.28 18.73 -1.91
CA ARG A 270 -13.22 19.65 -3.07
C ARG A 270 -11.83 20.23 -3.36
N ARG A 271 -10.77 19.47 -3.05
CA ARG A 271 -9.37 19.90 -3.15
C ARG A 271 -8.78 19.74 -4.55
N VAL A 272 -9.51 19.09 -5.45
CA VAL A 272 -9.05 18.83 -6.82
C VAL A 272 -10.10 19.20 -7.85
N LEU A 273 -9.63 19.75 -8.96
CA LEU A 273 -10.36 19.84 -10.22
C LEU A 273 -10.16 18.55 -11.00
N VAL A 274 -11.18 18.14 -11.73
CA VAL A 274 -11.21 16.84 -12.41
C VAL A 274 -11.62 16.96 -13.87
N LYS A 275 -10.97 16.18 -14.73
CA LYS A 275 -11.38 15.92 -16.10
C LYS A 275 -11.46 14.41 -16.31
N ILE A 276 -12.56 13.94 -16.90
CA ILE A 276 -12.84 12.52 -17.09
C ILE A 276 -13.22 12.30 -18.55
N LYS A 277 -12.62 11.29 -19.17
CA LYS A 277 -12.98 10.86 -20.53
C LYS A 277 -13.05 9.34 -20.64
N ALA A 278 -13.89 8.85 -21.53
CA ALA A 278 -13.88 7.47 -21.96
C ALA A 278 -12.55 7.11 -22.63
N ALA A 279 -11.93 6.01 -22.20
CA ALA A 279 -10.74 5.45 -22.84
C ALA A 279 -11.14 4.43 -23.93
N GLN A 280 -10.22 4.17 -24.87
CA GLN A 280 -10.37 3.09 -25.83
C GLN A 280 -10.39 1.72 -25.13
N SER A 281 -11.40 0.92 -25.42
CA SER A 281 -11.41 -0.49 -25.00
C SER A 281 -10.48 -1.28 -25.92
N PRO A 282 -9.47 -2.03 -25.41
CA PRO A 282 -8.63 -2.83 -26.27
C PRO A 282 -9.48 -3.86 -27.01
N ALA A 283 -9.29 -3.97 -28.33
CA ALA A 283 -10.08 -4.82 -29.25
C ALA A 283 -9.97 -6.34 -28.99
N SER A 284 -9.43 -6.77 -27.85
CA SER A 284 -9.10 -8.16 -27.55
C SER A 284 -9.07 -8.41 -26.04
N SER A 285 -10.22 -8.72 -25.45
CA SER A 285 -10.26 -9.55 -24.24
C SER A 285 -11.59 -10.32 -24.16
N ARG A 286 -11.55 -11.56 -24.66
CA ARG A 286 -12.55 -12.59 -24.37
C ARG A 286 -12.61 -12.82 -22.86
N LYS A 287 -13.56 -12.21 -22.15
CA LYS A 287 -14.10 -12.68 -20.87
C LYS A 287 -15.48 -12.06 -20.63
N ARG A 288 -16.49 -12.92 -20.55
CA ARG A 288 -17.94 -12.64 -20.58
C ARG A 288 -18.50 -11.77 -19.43
N ASN A 289 -17.68 -11.27 -18.50
CA ASN A 289 -18.10 -10.51 -17.32
C ASN A 289 -17.72 -9.01 -17.33
N LEU A 290 -17.16 -8.48 -18.44
CA LEU A 290 -16.71 -7.09 -18.58
C LEU A 290 -17.81 -6.08 -19.00
N SER A 291 -19.08 -6.47 -19.10
CA SER A 291 -20.14 -5.55 -19.57
C SER A 291 -20.46 -4.39 -18.62
N ARG A 292 -20.04 -4.49 -17.35
CA ARG A 292 -20.31 -3.48 -16.31
C ARG A 292 -19.22 -2.41 -16.17
N TYR A 293 -18.02 -2.62 -16.71
CA TYR A 293 -16.90 -1.68 -16.52
C TYR A 293 -16.45 -1.08 -17.84
N HIS A 294 -16.31 0.25 -17.87
CA HIS A 294 -15.73 0.97 -19.01
C HIS A 294 -14.47 1.69 -18.57
N SER A 295 -13.38 1.58 -19.35
CA SER A 295 -12.13 2.25 -19.03
C SER A 295 -12.26 3.76 -19.18
N LEU A 296 -11.65 4.52 -18.26
CA LEU A 296 -11.65 5.97 -18.22
C LEU A 296 -10.22 6.51 -18.09
N HIS A 297 -10.01 7.68 -18.68
CA HIS A 297 -8.90 8.55 -18.37
C HIS A 297 -9.34 9.58 -17.32
N LEU A 298 -8.63 9.63 -16.19
CA LEU A 298 -8.86 10.57 -15.11
C LEU A 298 -7.66 11.51 -14.98
N TRP A 299 -7.92 12.81 -15.10
CA TRP A 299 -6.93 13.85 -14.79
C TRP A 299 -7.38 14.66 -13.58
N LEU A 300 -6.43 14.88 -12.67
CA LEU A 300 -6.63 15.64 -11.44
C LEU A 300 -5.65 16.81 -11.40
N LYS A 301 -6.13 17.96 -10.94
CA LYS A 301 -5.30 19.13 -10.65
C LYS A 301 -5.71 19.67 -9.28
N PHE A 302 -4.76 20.00 -8.41
CA PHE A 302 -5.11 20.63 -7.13
C PHE A 302 -5.80 21.98 -7.37
N ALA A 303 -6.89 22.21 -6.66
CA ALA A 303 -7.60 23.48 -6.68
C ALA A 303 -6.74 24.54 -5.97
N PRO A 304 -6.75 25.81 -6.43
CA PRO A 304 -6.12 26.90 -5.70
C PRO A 304 -6.72 26.99 -4.29
N LYS A 305 -5.87 27.15 -3.27
CA LYS A 305 -6.28 27.26 -1.85
C LYS A 305 -7.37 28.33 -1.73
N THR A 306 -8.61 27.91 -1.59
CA THR A 306 -9.73 28.83 -1.36
C THR A 306 -9.93 28.87 0.15
N GLU A 307 -9.57 29.97 0.80
CA GLU A 307 -9.52 30.18 2.26
C GLU A 307 -10.86 29.99 3.01
N LYS A 308 -11.95 29.59 2.33
CA LYS A 308 -13.32 29.57 2.86
C LYS A 308 -14.03 28.21 2.87
N GLN A 309 -13.37 27.10 2.54
CA GLN A 309 -14.00 25.79 2.72
C GLN A 309 -13.76 25.30 4.14
N LEU A 310 -14.81 25.43 4.97
CA LEU A 310 -14.94 24.74 6.26
C LEU A 310 -14.67 23.26 6.04
N LEU A 311 -13.43 22.86 6.30
CA LEU A 311 -13.07 21.47 6.48
C LEU A 311 -13.69 21.08 7.82
N GLU A 312 -14.80 20.33 7.80
CA GLU A 312 -15.20 19.60 9.00
C GLU A 312 -14.01 18.76 9.44
N ASN A 313 -13.59 18.96 10.68
CA ASN A 313 -12.48 18.21 11.25
C ASN A 313 -12.87 16.72 11.25
N LEU A 314 -12.05 15.83 10.69
CA LEU A 314 -12.30 14.38 10.70
C LEU A 314 -12.60 13.85 12.11
N ASN A 315 -11.95 14.40 13.14
CA ASN A 315 -12.25 14.05 14.54
C ASN A 315 -13.68 14.42 14.96
N LEU A 316 -14.24 15.51 14.43
CA LEU A 316 -15.64 15.88 14.70
C LEU A 316 -16.60 14.87 14.05
N GLN A 317 -16.32 14.47 12.80
CA GLN A 317 -17.14 13.47 12.10
C GLN A 317 -17.08 12.10 12.78
N ILE A 318 -15.87 11.67 13.21
CA ILE A 318 -15.68 10.44 13.99
C ILE A 318 -16.47 10.54 15.30
N ARG A 319 -16.32 11.64 16.04
CA ARG A 319 -17.05 11.86 17.30
C ARG A 319 -18.56 11.76 17.12
N GLN A 320 -19.12 12.46 16.13
CA GLN A 320 -20.56 12.43 15.86
C GLN A 320 -21.04 11.02 15.50
N LEU A 321 -20.28 10.29 14.69
CA LEU A 321 -20.61 8.93 14.32
C LEU A 321 -20.64 8.00 15.54
N LEU A 322 -19.67 8.13 16.44
CA LEU A 322 -19.60 7.37 17.70
C LEU A 322 -20.70 7.78 18.68
N GLU A 323 -21.05 9.07 18.76
CA GLU A 323 -22.17 9.57 19.57
C GLU A 323 -23.51 9.00 19.09
N ILE A 324 -23.72 8.86 17.78
CA ILE A 324 -24.93 8.20 17.23
C ILE A 324 -24.92 6.70 17.56
N TYR A 325 -23.77 6.03 17.52
CA TYR A 325 -23.67 4.61 17.86
C TYR A 325 -23.93 4.29 19.34
N ARG A 326 -23.67 5.28 20.22
CA ARG A 326 -23.94 5.21 21.66
C ARG A 326 -25.44 5.30 22.01
N GLN A 327 -26.25 5.89 21.14
CA GLN A 327 -27.71 6.01 21.34
C GLN A 327 -28.43 4.70 21.05
#